data_AF-S9QIQ7-F1
#
_entry.id   AF-S9QIQ7-F1
#
_cell.length_a   1.000
_cell.length_b   1.000
_cell.length_c   1.000
_cell.angle_alpha   90.00
_cell.angle_beta   90.00
_cell.angle_gamma   90.00
#
_symmetry.space_group_name_H-M   'P 1'
#
loop_
_entity.id
_entity.type
_entity.pdbx_description
1 polymer ?
#
loop_
_entity_poly.entity_id
_entity_poly.type
_entity_poly.pdbx_seq_one_letter_code
_entity_poly.pdbx_strand_id
1 'polypeptide(L)'
;MTGERGDEGAGDQGIMFGYATNETPELMPAPILFSHAVLKRLAEARKSGEAPTLGPDAKSQFSVRYENGKPVGVTSVVLSTQHTDPGQTSEDIRAIVEPYINEVLPAGWLSDETEWWVNPTGTFVIGGPDGDAGLTGRKIIVDTYGGAAPHGGGAFSGKDPTKVDRSAAYAARYLAKNIVAAGLTERCTVQLSYAIGVAKPLSIYVDTFGTGEVDPAAIEAAIPKVMDLTPRGIRTHLDLNKPIYERTAAYGHFGRAPDADGGFSWEKTDLAEALAKAI
;
A
#
# COMPACT_ATOMS: atom_id res chain seq x y z
N MET A 1 26.17 -3.32 -9.70
CA MET A 1 27.07 -2.78 -10.75
C MET A 1 27.64 -1.47 -10.23
N THR A 2 28.96 -1.30 -10.27
CA THR A 2 29.63 -0.05 -9.87
C THR A 2 29.36 0.99 -10.95
N GLY A 3 28.62 2.05 -10.62
CA GLY A 3 28.44 3.20 -11.50
C GLY A 3 29.74 4.03 -11.61
N GLU A 4 29.74 5.03 -12.48
CA GLU A 4 30.92 5.81 -12.93
C GLU A 4 31.75 6.52 -11.83
N ARG A 5 31.39 6.42 -10.54
CA ARG A 5 32.14 7.04 -9.42
C ARG A 5 32.21 6.20 -8.14
N GLY A 6 32.07 4.87 -8.22
CA GLY A 6 32.05 4.02 -7.02
C GLY A 6 30.70 4.04 -6.25
N ASP A 7 29.76 4.87 -6.72
CA ASP A 7 28.36 4.80 -6.32
C ASP A 7 27.70 3.58 -6.97
N GLU A 8 26.88 2.85 -6.20
CA GLU A 8 26.12 1.71 -6.71
C GLU A 8 24.97 2.22 -7.57
N GLY A 9 25.06 2.03 -8.88
CA GLY A 9 24.01 2.36 -9.84
C GLY A 9 22.79 1.45 -9.69
N ALA A 10 21.66 1.83 -10.32
CA ALA A 10 20.48 0.99 -10.35
C ALA A 10 20.81 -0.39 -10.97
N GLY A 11 20.32 -1.45 -10.33
CA GLY A 11 20.56 -2.83 -10.79
C GLY A 11 19.79 -3.20 -12.07
N ASP A 12 18.76 -2.44 -12.40
CA ASP A 12 17.91 -2.59 -13.59
C ASP A 12 17.33 -1.22 -13.98
N GLN A 13 16.79 -1.10 -15.18
CA GLN A 13 15.91 0.01 -15.54
C GLN A 13 14.55 -0.13 -14.85
N GLY A 14 13.87 0.99 -14.63
CA GLY A 14 12.48 0.91 -14.21
C GLY A 14 11.87 2.25 -13.84
N ILE A 15 10.56 2.21 -13.63
CA ILE A 15 9.73 3.34 -13.20
C ILE A 15 9.04 2.91 -11.91
N MET A 16 8.97 3.80 -10.93
CA MET A 16 8.35 3.53 -9.63
C MET A 16 7.42 4.68 -9.26
N PHE A 17 6.31 4.34 -8.61
CA PHE A 17 5.29 5.31 -8.21
C PHE A 17 5.06 5.29 -6.71
N GLY A 18 5.01 6.49 -6.15
CA GLY A 18 4.61 6.85 -4.80
C GLY A 18 3.25 7.50 -4.84
N TYR A 19 2.37 7.18 -3.91
CA TYR A 19 1.08 7.88 -3.78
C TYR A 19 0.75 8.15 -2.32
N ALA A 20 0.11 9.29 -2.07
CA ALA A 20 -0.51 9.62 -0.81
C ALA A 20 -1.75 10.49 -1.04
N THR A 21 -2.70 10.40 -0.12
CA THR A 21 -3.96 11.16 -0.12
C THR A 21 -4.41 11.35 1.33
N ASN A 22 -5.04 12.47 1.67
CA ASN A 22 -5.53 12.74 3.02
C ASN A 22 -6.91 12.11 3.33
N GLU A 23 -7.39 11.21 2.48
CA GLU A 23 -8.64 10.46 2.68
C GLU A 23 -8.67 9.65 3.98
N THR A 24 -7.51 9.22 4.48
CA THR A 24 -7.37 8.46 5.72
C THR A 24 -6.18 8.99 6.55
N PRO A 25 -6.16 8.75 7.88
CA PRO A 25 -5.03 9.16 8.75
C PRO A 25 -3.67 8.58 8.33
N GLU A 26 -3.65 7.40 7.72
CA GLU A 26 -2.47 6.71 7.21
C GLU A 26 -1.94 7.31 5.89
N LEU A 27 -2.64 8.31 5.38
CA LEU A 27 -2.42 8.96 4.09
C LEU A 27 -2.52 7.97 2.91
N MET A 28 -3.52 7.09 2.95
CA MET A 28 -3.77 6.04 1.95
C MET A 28 -5.16 6.18 1.32
N PRO A 29 -5.38 5.64 0.11
CA PRO A 29 -6.72 5.55 -0.44
C PRO A 29 -7.60 4.65 0.45
N ALA A 30 -8.82 5.11 0.76
CA ALA A 30 -9.74 4.38 1.64
C ALA A 30 -10.02 2.94 1.18
N PRO A 31 -10.34 2.63 -0.10
CA PRO A 31 -10.74 1.28 -0.52
C PRO A 31 -9.68 0.22 -0.24
N ILE A 32 -8.41 0.50 -0.56
CA ILE A 32 -7.32 -0.47 -0.36
C ILE A 32 -6.98 -0.62 1.11
N LEU A 33 -7.00 0.48 1.87
CA LEU A 33 -6.73 0.45 3.29
C LEU A 33 -7.73 -0.45 4.03
N PHE A 34 -9.03 -0.27 3.78
CA PHE A 34 -10.06 -1.08 4.42
C PHE A 34 -10.05 -2.54 3.95
N SER A 35 -9.76 -2.78 2.66
CA SER A 35 -9.56 -4.15 2.15
C SER A 35 -8.45 -4.87 2.92
N HIS A 36 -7.30 -4.22 3.14
CA HIS A 36 -6.20 -4.80 3.92
C HIS A 36 -6.56 -4.99 5.39
N ALA A 37 -7.16 -3.98 6.02
CA ALA A 37 -7.47 -3.99 7.44
C ALA A 37 -8.48 -5.10 7.79
N VAL A 38 -9.50 -5.31 6.95
CA VAL A 38 -10.47 -6.40 7.12
C VAL A 38 -9.80 -7.77 7.01
N LEU A 39 -8.99 -8.01 5.98
CA LEU A 39 -8.29 -9.31 5.84
C LEU A 39 -7.31 -9.56 6.99
N LYS A 40 -6.65 -8.51 7.50
CA LYS A 40 -5.78 -8.61 8.67
C LYS A 40 -6.58 -8.96 9.92
N ARG A 41 -7.71 -8.29 10.16
CA ARG A 41 -8.58 -8.53 11.31
C ARG A 41 -9.19 -9.95 11.30
N LEU A 42 -9.64 -10.43 10.14
CA LEU A 42 -10.13 -11.80 9.99
C LEU A 42 -9.03 -12.83 10.24
N ALA A 43 -7.81 -12.57 9.78
CA ALA A 43 -6.67 -13.44 10.08
C ALA A 43 -6.32 -13.44 11.59
N GLU A 44 -6.47 -12.32 12.29
CA GLU A 44 -6.31 -12.24 13.75
C GLU A 44 -7.38 -13.06 14.48
N ALA A 45 -8.67 -12.87 14.13
CA ALA A 45 -9.79 -13.63 14.71
C ALA A 45 -9.62 -15.14 14.52
N ARG A 46 -9.18 -15.56 13.33
CA ARG A 46 -8.89 -16.97 13.04
C ARG A 46 -7.74 -17.50 13.88
N LYS A 47 -6.63 -16.75 13.98
CA LYS A 47 -5.42 -17.18 14.69
C LYS A 47 -5.58 -17.17 16.22
N SER A 48 -6.43 -16.29 16.76
CA SER A 48 -6.75 -16.27 18.19
C SER A 48 -7.75 -17.36 18.59
N GLY A 49 -8.51 -17.88 17.64
CA GLY A 49 -9.58 -18.86 17.87
C GLY A 49 -10.96 -18.24 18.09
N GLU A 50 -11.10 -16.91 17.96
CA GLU A 50 -12.40 -16.20 17.97
C GLU A 50 -13.32 -16.64 16.82
N ALA A 51 -12.74 -16.96 15.66
CA ALA A 51 -13.46 -17.42 14.47
C ALA A 51 -12.90 -18.77 13.99
N PRO A 52 -13.15 -19.87 14.73
CA PRO A 52 -12.44 -21.15 14.53
C PRO A 52 -12.81 -21.86 13.23
N THR A 53 -13.94 -21.51 12.62
CA THR A 53 -14.37 -22.11 11.35
C THR A 53 -13.79 -21.41 10.12
N LEU A 54 -13.12 -20.26 10.28
CA LEU A 54 -12.49 -19.57 9.15
C LEU A 54 -11.17 -20.24 8.74
N GLY A 55 -10.97 -20.36 7.43
CA GLY A 55 -9.74 -20.83 6.81
C GLY A 55 -8.75 -19.71 6.48
N PRO A 56 -7.52 -20.04 6.09
CA PRO A 56 -6.47 -19.06 5.80
C PRO A 56 -6.61 -18.30 4.47
N ASP A 57 -7.25 -18.87 3.43
CA ASP A 57 -7.41 -18.21 2.13
C ASP A 57 -8.62 -17.26 2.15
N ALA A 58 -8.38 -15.97 1.96
CA ALA A 58 -9.43 -14.95 1.99
C ALA A 58 -9.14 -13.81 1.01
N LYS A 59 -10.22 -13.25 0.46
CA LYS A 59 -10.23 -12.17 -0.54
C LYS A 59 -11.30 -11.18 -0.15
N SER A 60 -10.98 -9.89 -0.17
CA SER A 60 -11.94 -8.82 0.08
C SER A 60 -11.88 -7.78 -1.02
N GLN A 61 -13.02 -7.15 -1.30
CA GLN A 61 -13.13 -5.99 -2.16
C GLN A 61 -14.21 -5.06 -1.60
N PHE A 62 -13.89 -3.76 -1.54
CA PHE A 62 -14.79 -2.73 -1.07
C PHE A 62 -15.03 -1.71 -2.18
N SER A 63 -16.30 -1.46 -2.50
CA SER A 63 -16.71 -0.33 -3.33
C SER A 63 -17.09 0.82 -2.43
N VAL A 64 -16.34 1.93 -2.53
CA VAL A 64 -16.52 3.12 -1.69
C VAL A 64 -17.21 4.21 -2.51
N ARG A 65 -18.24 4.83 -1.93
CA ARG A 65 -18.88 6.03 -2.49
C ARG A 65 -18.02 7.25 -2.19
N TYR A 66 -17.77 8.05 -3.21
CA TYR A 66 -17.07 9.33 -3.12
C TYR A 66 -18.02 10.48 -3.43
N GLU A 67 -17.96 11.54 -2.63
CA GLU A 67 -18.64 12.81 -2.87
C GLU A 67 -17.61 13.93 -2.78
N ASN A 68 -17.52 14.75 -3.84
CA ASN A 68 -16.54 15.85 -3.94
C ASN A 68 -15.10 15.40 -3.64
N GLY A 69 -14.72 14.21 -4.12
CA GLY A 69 -13.37 13.66 -3.93
C GLY A 69 -13.12 13.03 -2.55
N LYS A 70 -14.11 13.02 -1.63
CA LYS A 70 -13.97 12.44 -0.29
C LYS A 70 -14.77 11.15 -0.16
N PRO A 71 -14.23 10.10 0.49
CA PRO A 71 -14.97 8.87 0.72
C PRO A 71 -16.01 9.09 1.82
N VAL A 72 -17.25 8.65 1.58
CA VAL A 72 -18.39 8.90 2.49
C VAL A 72 -19.12 7.64 2.94
N GLY A 73 -18.75 6.46 2.44
CA GLY A 73 -19.36 5.19 2.84
C GLY A 73 -19.08 4.07 1.85
N VAL A 74 -19.58 2.86 2.17
CA VAL A 74 -19.40 1.66 1.36
C VAL A 74 -20.72 1.29 0.67
N THR A 75 -20.68 1.15 -0.65
CA THR A 75 -21.84 0.72 -1.44
C THR A 75 -21.91 -0.80 -1.59
N SER A 76 -20.77 -1.48 -1.63
CA SER A 76 -20.71 -2.93 -1.80
C SER A 76 -19.51 -3.53 -1.09
N VAL A 77 -19.75 -4.64 -0.40
CA VAL A 77 -18.74 -5.49 0.24
C VAL A 77 -18.74 -6.84 -0.47
N VAL A 78 -17.59 -7.22 -1.02
CA VAL A 78 -17.36 -8.59 -1.50
C VAL A 78 -16.33 -9.24 -0.59
N LEU A 79 -16.68 -10.39 -0.01
CA LEU A 79 -15.77 -11.19 0.79
C LEU A 79 -15.90 -12.65 0.39
N SER A 80 -14.81 -13.24 -0.07
CA SER A 80 -14.69 -14.69 -0.21
C SER A 80 -13.66 -15.19 0.79
N THR A 81 -14.11 -15.94 1.80
CA THR A 81 -13.23 -16.53 2.81
C THR A 81 -13.42 -18.04 2.87
N GLN A 82 -12.28 -18.73 2.90
CA GLN A 82 -12.24 -20.14 3.16
C GLN A 82 -12.86 -20.43 4.52
N HIS A 83 -13.49 -21.59 4.66
CA HIS A 83 -14.07 -22.07 5.92
C HIS A 83 -13.96 -23.60 6.00
N THR A 84 -14.03 -24.14 7.22
CA THR A 84 -13.77 -25.55 7.47
C THR A 84 -15.01 -26.43 7.39
N ASP A 85 -16.20 -25.86 7.62
CA ASP A 85 -17.46 -26.61 7.64
C ASP A 85 -18.21 -26.48 6.31
N PRO A 86 -18.30 -27.53 5.47
CA PRO A 86 -19.00 -27.47 4.19
C PRO A 86 -20.51 -27.20 4.33
N GLY A 87 -21.08 -27.34 5.52
CA GLY A 87 -22.49 -27.05 5.81
C GLY A 87 -22.78 -25.57 6.03
N GLN A 88 -21.76 -24.71 6.24
CA GLN A 88 -21.96 -23.27 6.42
C GLN A 88 -22.40 -22.61 5.10
N THR A 89 -23.53 -21.91 5.16
CA THR A 89 -24.04 -21.12 4.04
C THR A 89 -23.34 -19.77 3.96
N SER A 90 -23.51 -19.07 2.84
CA SER A 90 -23.06 -17.68 2.68
C SER A 90 -23.61 -16.75 3.78
N GLU A 91 -24.83 -17.01 4.28
CA GLU A 91 -25.44 -16.25 5.37
C GLU A 91 -24.77 -16.53 6.72
N ASP A 92 -24.45 -17.79 7.01
CA ASP A 92 -23.69 -18.16 8.22
C ASP A 92 -22.31 -17.50 8.22
N ILE A 93 -21.60 -17.54 7.08
CA ILE A 93 -20.29 -16.88 6.95
C ILE A 93 -20.43 -15.37 7.10
N ARG A 94 -21.49 -14.77 6.54
CA ARG A 94 -21.77 -13.34 6.72
C ARG A 94 -21.95 -12.99 8.19
N ALA A 95 -22.75 -13.75 8.93
CA ALA A 95 -22.99 -13.53 10.35
C ALA A 95 -21.68 -13.59 11.17
N ILE A 96 -20.71 -14.39 10.75
CA ILE A 96 -19.38 -14.48 11.38
C ILE A 96 -18.51 -13.27 11.04
N VAL A 97 -18.47 -12.84 9.78
CA VAL A 97 -17.49 -11.85 9.29
C VAL A 97 -17.95 -10.40 9.41
N GLU A 98 -19.25 -10.15 9.35
CA GLU A 98 -19.84 -8.81 9.39
C GLU A 98 -19.47 -8.01 10.66
N PRO A 99 -19.45 -8.60 11.88
CA PRO A 99 -18.98 -7.88 13.07
C PRO A 99 -17.54 -7.39 12.93
N TYR A 100 -16.62 -8.22 12.40
CA TYR A 100 -15.22 -7.85 12.20
C TYR A 100 -15.04 -6.76 11.12
N ILE A 101 -15.92 -6.73 10.11
CA ILE A 101 -15.91 -5.66 9.09
C ILE A 101 -16.40 -4.34 9.70
N ASN A 102 -17.44 -4.40 10.54
CA ASN A 102 -17.94 -3.23 11.28
C ASN A 102 -16.90 -2.66 12.25
N GLU A 103 -16.06 -3.49 12.88
CA GLU A 103 -14.95 -3.04 13.74
C GLU A 103 -13.89 -2.23 13.00
N VAL A 104 -13.68 -2.53 11.70
CA VAL A 104 -12.63 -1.92 10.88
C VAL A 104 -13.09 -0.65 10.19
N LEU A 105 -14.34 -0.61 9.73
CA LEU A 105 -14.87 0.52 8.98
C LEU A 105 -15.26 1.69 9.91
N PRO A 106 -15.17 2.94 9.45
CA PRO A 106 -15.65 4.07 10.24
C PRO A 106 -17.16 3.96 10.52
N ALA A 107 -17.59 4.44 11.67
CA ALA A 107 -18.99 4.40 12.08
C ALA A 107 -19.90 5.05 11.03
N GLY A 108 -20.99 4.35 10.67
CA GLY A 108 -21.98 4.82 9.69
C GLY A 108 -21.57 4.64 8.22
N TRP A 109 -20.42 4.02 7.92
CA TRP A 109 -20.03 3.72 6.54
C TRP A 109 -20.78 2.55 5.92
N LEU A 110 -21.28 1.64 6.75
CA LEU A 110 -22.21 0.59 6.36
C LEU A 110 -23.64 1.07 6.62
N SER A 111 -24.54 0.76 5.70
CA SER A 111 -25.95 1.10 5.77
C SER A 111 -26.81 -0.09 5.35
N ASP A 112 -28.13 0.01 5.56
CA ASP A 112 -29.08 -1.00 5.08
C ASP A 112 -29.09 -1.13 3.55
N GLU A 113 -28.59 -0.12 2.83
CA GLU A 113 -28.45 -0.12 1.36
C GLU A 113 -27.13 -0.75 0.89
N THR A 114 -26.19 -1.04 1.78
CA THR A 114 -24.91 -1.65 1.39
C THR A 114 -25.15 -3.06 0.86
N GLU A 115 -24.67 -3.33 -0.36
CA GLU A 115 -24.74 -4.66 -0.95
C GLU A 115 -23.70 -5.60 -0.35
N TRP A 116 -24.10 -6.82 0.00
CA TRP A 116 -23.22 -7.82 0.58
C TRP A 116 -23.11 -9.06 -0.32
N TRP A 117 -21.87 -9.36 -0.72
CA TRP A 117 -21.50 -10.53 -1.51
C TRP A 117 -20.51 -11.37 -0.71
N VAL A 118 -21.03 -12.12 0.27
CA VAL A 118 -20.22 -13.01 1.12
C VAL A 118 -20.28 -14.42 0.58
N ASN A 119 -19.12 -14.99 0.22
CA ASN A 119 -18.99 -16.29 -0.43
C ASN A 119 -20.05 -16.49 -1.53
N PRO A 120 -20.12 -15.61 -2.55
CA PRO A 120 -21.23 -15.61 -3.52
C PRO A 120 -21.27 -16.88 -4.40
N THR A 121 -20.18 -17.65 -4.43
CA THR A 121 -20.10 -18.96 -5.11
C THR A 121 -20.52 -20.13 -4.23
N GLY A 122 -20.96 -19.88 -2.99
CA GLY A 122 -21.29 -20.90 -2.00
C GLY A 122 -20.06 -21.41 -1.24
N THR A 123 -20.00 -22.71 -1.02
CA THR A 123 -18.96 -23.38 -0.21
C THR A 123 -17.54 -23.11 -0.72
N PHE A 124 -16.64 -22.77 0.20
CA PHE A 124 -15.23 -22.49 -0.08
C PHE A 124 -14.37 -23.19 0.97
N VAL A 125 -14.29 -24.52 0.88
CA VAL A 125 -13.51 -25.35 1.81
C VAL A 125 -12.10 -25.62 1.29
N ILE A 126 -11.96 -25.90 -0.01
CA ILE A 126 -10.68 -26.10 -0.68
C ILE A 126 -10.11 -24.73 -1.05
N GLY A 127 -8.92 -24.39 -0.56
CA GLY A 127 -8.27 -23.11 -0.78
C GLY A 127 -6.75 -23.19 -0.64
N GLY A 128 -6.06 -22.07 -0.78
CA GLY A 128 -4.60 -22.04 -0.79
C GLY A 128 -4.01 -22.78 -1.99
N PRO A 129 -2.78 -23.33 -1.88
CA PRO A 129 -2.09 -23.95 -3.02
C PRO A 129 -2.80 -25.14 -3.68
N ASP A 130 -3.71 -25.80 -2.95
CA ASP A 130 -4.55 -26.88 -3.49
C ASP A 130 -5.64 -26.36 -4.45
N GLY A 131 -6.12 -25.13 -4.20
CA GLY A 131 -7.13 -24.47 -5.02
C GLY A 131 -6.58 -23.57 -6.13
N ASP A 132 -5.41 -22.97 -5.95
CA ASP A 132 -4.78 -22.08 -6.95
C ASP A 132 -3.26 -21.98 -6.75
N ALA A 133 -2.50 -22.04 -7.85
CA ALA A 133 -1.04 -21.97 -7.81
C ALA A 133 -0.55 -20.55 -7.48
N GLY A 134 0.22 -20.40 -6.40
CA GLY A 134 0.80 -19.13 -5.98
C GLY A 134 2.15 -18.81 -6.64
N LEU A 135 2.36 -17.55 -7.04
CA LEU A 135 3.65 -17.05 -7.53
C LEU A 135 3.97 -15.68 -6.92
N THR A 136 5.24 -15.47 -6.57
CA THR A 136 5.76 -14.18 -6.10
C THR A 136 5.47 -13.06 -7.11
N GLY A 137 5.03 -11.90 -6.63
CA GLY A 137 4.82 -10.72 -7.49
C GLY A 137 3.53 -10.75 -8.32
N ARG A 138 2.56 -11.60 -7.98
CA ARG A 138 1.24 -11.64 -8.65
C ARG A 138 0.14 -10.86 -7.93
N LYS A 139 0.52 -9.99 -7.00
CA LYS A 139 -0.38 -9.16 -6.18
C LYS A 139 0.12 -7.70 -6.07
N ILE A 140 0.89 -7.21 -7.03
CA ILE A 140 1.55 -5.89 -6.97
C ILE A 140 0.60 -4.69 -6.76
N ILE A 141 -0.64 -4.76 -7.25
CA ILE A 141 -1.64 -3.71 -7.00
C ILE A 141 -2.21 -3.78 -5.57
N VAL A 142 -2.32 -4.99 -5.02
CA VAL A 142 -2.65 -5.22 -3.60
C VAL A 142 -1.48 -4.77 -2.72
N ASP A 143 -0.24 -5.02 -3.13
CA ASP A 143 0.95 -4.59 -2.38
C ASP A 143 1.06 -3.05 -2.26
N THR A 144 0.39 -2.30 -3.15
CA THR A 144 0.51 -0.85 -3.29
C THR A 144 -0.77 -0.09 -2.98
N TYR A 145 -1.42 0.50 -4.00
CA TYR A 145 -2.46 1.52 -3.82
C TYR A 145 -3.85 1.08 -4.31
N GLY A 146 -4.05 -0.21 -4.58
CA GLY A 146 -5.36 -0.76 -4.98
C GLY A 146 -5.94 -0.13 -6.25
N GLY A 147 -5.09 0.36 -7.15
CA GLY A 147 -5.50 1.01 -8.40
C GLY A 147 -5.71 2.52 -8.32
N ALA A 148 -5.55 3.15 -7.14
CA ALA A 148 -5.67 4.59 -7.00
C ALA A 148 -4.56 5.41 -7.69
N ALA A 149 -3.42 4.76 -7.97
CA ALA A 149 -2.27 5.37 -8.63
C ALA A 149 -1.63 4.42 -9.65
N PRO A 150 -0.88 4.94 -10.64
CA PRO A 150 -0.13 4.12 -11.57
C PRO A 150 0.86 3.18 -10.86
N HIS A 151 1.25 2.11 -11.54
CA HIS A 151 2.22 1.14 -11.04
C HIS A 151 3.28 0.86 -12.11
N GLY A 152 4.55 0.79 -11.69
CA GLY A 152 5.68 0.63 -12.61
C GLY A 152 5.97 -0.80 -13.07
N GLY A 153 5.23 -1.78 -12.52
CA GLY A 153 5.29 -3.20 -12.88
C GLY A 153 6.25 -4.04 -12.04
N GLY A 154 7.22 -3.43 -11.37
CA GLY A 154 8.17 -4.13 -10.51
C GLY A 154 7.52 -4.71 -9.24
N ALA A 155 7.66 -6.02 -9.02
CA ALA A 155 7.28 -6.66 -7.74
C ALA A 155 8.28 -6.34 -6.62
N PHE A 156 7.85 -6.45 -5.35
CA PHE A 156 8.69 -6.15 -4.19
C PHE A 156 9.30 -7.40 -3.53
N SER A 157 8.48 -8.39 -3.19
CA SER A 157 8.92 -9.56 -2.41
C SER A 157 9.98 -10.39 -3.13
N GLY A 158 10.96 -10.88 -2.37
CA GLY A 158 12.12 -11.62 -2.89
C GLY A 158 13.30 -10.75 -3.37
N LYS A 159 13.19 -9.41 -3.30
CA LYS A 159 14.24 -8.48 -3.72
C LYS A 159 14.90 -7.80 -2.54
N ASP A 160 16.23 -7.85 -2.45
CA ASP A 160 16.98 -7.04 -1.47
C ASP A 160 16.91 -5.54 -1.84
N PRO A 161 17.22 -4.62 -0.92
CA PRO A 161 16.93 -3.20 -1.12
C PRO A 161 17.85 -2.50 -2.13
N THR A 162 18.85 -3.20 -2.70
CA THR A 162 19.61 -2.68 -3.85
C THR A 162 18.78 -2.62 -5.14
N LYS A 163 17.62 -3.29 -5.17
CA LYS A 163 16.73 -3.36 -6.34
C LYS A 163 15.74 -2.19 -6.28
N VAL A 164 15.86 -1.28 -7.24
CA VAL A 164 15.08 -0.03 -7.28
C VAL A 164 13.57 -0.26 -7.36
N ASP A 165 13.11 -1.38 -7.93
CA ASP A 165 11.70 -1.79 -7.89
C ASP A 165 11.10 -1.75 -6.48
N ARG A 166 11.88 -2.12 -5.47
CA ARG A 166 11.46 -2.07 -4.06
C ARG A 166 11.86 -0.74 -3.43
N SER A 167 13.16 -0.43 -3.41
CA SER A 167 13.65 0.71 -2.63
C SER A 167 13.18 2.05 -3.17
N ALA A 168 13.15 2.25 -4.48
CA ALA A 168 12.65 3.50 -5.07
C ALA A 168 11.13 3.61 -4.99
N ALA A 169 10.37 2.51 -5.03
CA ALA A 169 8.94 2.55 -4.75
C ALA A 169 8.65 2.98 -3.30
N TYR A 170 9.44 2.48 -2.34
CA TYR A 170 9.36 2.92 -0.94
C TYR A 170 9.75 4.39 -0.77
N ALA A 171 10.83 4.83 -1.43
CA ALA A 171 11.22 6.24 -1.43
C ALA A 171 10.13 7.13 -2.04
N ALA A 172 9.53 6.71 -3.15
CA ALA A 172 8.45 7.46 -3.78
C ALA A 172 7.22 7.56 -2.86
N ARG A 173 6.83 6.46 -2.18
CA ARG A 173 5.79 6.50 -1.14
C ARG A 173 6.15 7.48 -0.03
N TYR A 174 7.36 7.39 0.50
CA TYR A 174 7.85 8.25 1.57
C TYR A 174 7.78 9.73 1.20
N LEU A 175 8.24 10.09 -0.01
CA LEU A 175 8.14 11.45 -0.54
C LEU A 175 6.69 11.90 -0.69
N ALA A 176 5.84 11.13 -1.37
CA ALA A 176 4.43 11.47 -1.57
C ALA A 176 3.71 11.68 -0.23
N LYS A 177 3.96 10.80 0.74
CA LYS A 177 3.41 10.88 2.09
C LYS A 177 3.85 12.14 2.81
N ASN A 178 5.13 12.50 2.72
CA ASN A 178 5.66 13.71 3.33
C ASN A 178 5.14 14.99 2.66
N ILE A 179 4.93 14.97 1.34
CA ILE A 179 4.33 16.10 0.60
C ILE A 179 2.91 16.38 1.10
N VAL A 180 2.08 15.34 1.22
CA VAL A 180 0.70 15.48 1.75
C VAL A 180 0.73 15.84 3.25
N ALA A 181 1.61 15.22 4.05
CA ALA A 181 1.73 15.52 5.47
C ALA A 181 2.22 16.95 5.75
N ALA A 182 2.98 17.55 4.84
CA ALA A 182 3.40 18.95 4.90
C ALA A 182 2.25 19.93 4.57
N GLY A 183 1.08 19.44 4.14
CA GLY A 183 -0.05 20.27 3.75
C GLY A 183 0.12 20.95 2.39
N LEU A 184 1.04 20.48 1.55
CA LEU A 184 1.30 21.08 0.23
C LEU A 184 0.20 20.76 -0.80
N THR A 185 -0.52 19.66 -0.61
CA THR A 185 -1.60 19.17 -1.47
C THR A 185 -2.43 18.13 -0.72
N GLU A 186 -3.70 17.92 -1.11
CA GLU A 186 -4.54 16.88 -0.52
C GLU A 186 -4.17 15.46 -0.99
N ARG A 187 -3.73 15.33 -2.25
CA ARG A 187 -3.21 14.09 -2.83
C ARG A 187 -2.05 14.33 -3.77
N CYS A 188 -1.16 13.33 -3.88
CA CYS A 188 0.08 13.44 -4.63
C CYS A 188 0.50 12.09 -5.21
N THR A 189 0.90 12.07 -6.49
CA THR A 189 1.70 11.00 -7.08
C THR A 189 3.13 11.49 -7.27
N VAL A 190 4.11 10.67 -6.88
CA VAL A 190 5.54 10.89 -7.18
C VAL A 190 6.00 9.75 -8.08
N GLN A 191 6.58 10.07 -9.23
CA GLN A 191 7.19 9.10 -10.12
C GLN A 191 8.71 9.27 -10.11
N LEU A 192 9.42 8.14 -9.99
CA LEU A 192 10.87 8.06 -10.16
C LEU A 192 11.19 7.12 -11.33
N SER A 193 12.24 7.42 -12.09
CA SER A 193 12.76 6.50 -13.12
C SER A 193 14.26 6.34 -13.05
N TYR A 194 14.76 5.15 -13.40
CA TYR A 194 16.18 4.81 -13.38
C TYR A 194 16.58 4.10 -14.67
N ALA A 195 17.80 4.39 -15.14
CA ALA A 195 18.50 3.56 -16.13
C ALA A 195 19.43 2.59 -15.41
N ILE A 196 19.57 1.40 -15.97
CA ILE A 196 20.51 0.39 -15.50
C ILE A 196 21.94 0.97 -15.42
N GLY A 197 22.62 0.76 -14.29
CA GLY A 197 23.97 1.25 -14.03
C GLY A 197 24.09 2.74 -13.68
N VAL A 198 23.02 3.52 -13.81
CA VAL A 198 23.00 4.95 -13.45
C VAL A 198 22.52 5.11 -12.01
N ALA A 199 23.26 5.86 -11.20
CA ALA A 199 22.94 6.04 -9.78
C ALA A 199 21.83 7.07 -9.55
N LYS A 200 21.85 8.19 -10.27
CA LYS A 200 20.82 9.24 -10.13
C LYS A 200 19.56 8.86 -10.90
N PRO A 201 18.36 9.24 -10.41
CA PRO A 201 17.14 9.08 -11.20
C PRO A 201 17.24 9.88 -12.50
N LEU A 202 16.69 9.34 -13.60
CA LEU A 202 16.58 10.04 -14.87
C LEU A 202 15.48 11.10 -14.84
N SER A 203 14.39 10.80 -14.12
CA SER A 203 13.29 11.72 -13.92
C SER A 203 12.72 11.62 -12.51
N ILE A 204 12.26 12.77 -12.03
CA ILE A 204 11.39 12.95 -10.88
C ILE A 204 10.18 13.70 -11.43
N TYR A 205 8.99 13.18 -11.23
CA TYR A 205 7.74 13.83 -11.65
C TYR A 205 6.75 13.83 -10.50
N VAL A 206 6.05 14.95 -10.32
CA VAL A 206 5.05 15.13 -9.27
C VAL A 206 3.72 15.53 -9.90
N ASP A 207 2.64 14.87 -9.48
CA ASP A 207 1.27 15.25 -9.81
C ASP A 207 0.47 15.47 -8.53
N THR A 208 0.02 16.71 -8.29
CA THR A 208 -0.79 17.11 -7.14
C THR A 208 -2.30 17.04 -7.44
N PHE A 209 -2.67 16.63 -8.65
CA PHE A 209 -4.04 16.53 -9.13
C PHE A 209 -4.85 17.83 -8.97
N GLY A 210 -4.16 18.98 -8.97
CA GLY A 210 -4.77 20.30 -8.74
C GLY A 210 -5.32 20.51 -7.33
N THR A 211 -4.89 19.71 -6.35
CA THR A 211 -5.39 19.78 -4.95
C THR A 211 -4.48 20.56 -4.00
N GLY A 212 -3.47 21.27 -4.53
CA GLY A 212 -2.56 22.12 -3.78
C GLY A 212 -2.32 23.46 -4.47
N GLU A 213 -1.88 24.45 -3.71
CA GLU A 213 -1.55 25.80 -4.23
C GLU A 213 -0.12 25.89 -4.76
N VAL A 214 0.75 24.94 -4.37
CA VAL A 214 2.15 24.89 -4.80
C VAL A 214 2.25 24.24 -6.18
N ASP A 215 2.99 24.89 -7.09
CA ASP A 215 3.33 24.35 -8.40
C ASP A 215 4.09 23.01 -8.24
N PRO A 216 3.61 21.91 -8.85
CA PRO A 216 4.32 20.62 -8.83
C PRO A 216 5.80 20.72 -9.20
N ALA A 217 6.18 21.61 -10.13
CA ALA A 217 7.57 21.81 -10.53
C ALA A 217 8.46 22.33 -9.37
N ALA A 218 7.90 23.12 -8.45
CA ALA A 218 8.62 23.57 -7.26
C ALA A 218 8.88 22.40 -6.30
N ILE A 219 7.91 21.49 -6.15
CA ILE A 219 8.03 20.27 -5.35
C ILE A 219 9.08 19.33 -5.96
N GLU A 220 9.06 19.13 -7.28
CA GLU A 220 10.06 18.35 -8.02
C GLU A 220 11.48 18.87 -7.76
N ALA A 221 11.67 20.20 -7.79
CA ALA A 221 12.96 20.84 -7.51
C ALA A 221 13.40 20.74 -6.04
N ALA A 222 12.45 20.61 -5.10
CA ALA A 222 12.72 20.50 -3.67
C ALA A 222 13.15 19.09 -3.25
N ILE A 223 12.58 18.04 -3.84
CA ILE A 223 12.87 16.63 -3.53
C ILE A 223 14.38 16.30 -3.44
N PRO A 224 15.22 16.61 -4.46
CA PRO A 224 16.64 16.26 -4.43
C PRO A 224 17.45 17.09 -3.41
N LYS A 225 16.88 18.16 -2.84
CA LYS A 225 17.51 18.94 -1.76
C LYS A 225 17.33 18.29 -0.40
N VAL A 226 16.29 17.45 -0.22
CA VAL A 226 15.92 16.88 1.09
C VAL A 226 16.22 15.38 1.20
N MET A 227 16.35 14.67 0.08
CA MET A 227 16.64 13.24 0.08
C MET A 227 17.57 12.87 -1.09
N ASP A 228 18.64 12.12 -0.79
CA ASP A 228 19.46 11.49 -1.82
C ASP A 228 18.73 10.28 -2.41
N LEU A 229 18.31 10.42 -3.68
CA LEU A 229 17.58 9.39 -4.42
C LEU A 229 18.47 8.41 -5.18
N THR A 230 19.78 8.38 -4.94
CA THR A 230 20.57 7.24 -5.40
C THR A 230 20.14 5.94 -4.69
N PRO A 231 20.32 4.75 -5.29
CA PRO A 231 20.03 3.48 -4.61
C PRO A 231 20.73 3.36 -3.25
N ARG A 232 21.95 3.89 -3.11
CA ARG A 232 22.64 3.96 -1.82
C ARG A 232 21.96 4.95 -0.88
N GLY A 233 21.70 6.19 -1.33
CA GLY A 233 21.03 7.23 -0.56
C GLY A 233 19.71 6.76 0.04
N ILE A 234 18.85 6.14 -0.78
CA ILE A 234 17.56 5.60 -0.35
C ILE A 234 17.74 4.56 0.75
N ARG A 235 18.61 3.56 0.55
CA ARG A 235 18.81 2.47 1.51
C ARG A 235 19.36 2.96 2.84
N THR A 236 20.26 3.94 2.81
CA THR A 236 20.87 4.50 4.01
C THR A 236 19.87 5.40 4.74
N HIS A 237 19.15 6.25 4.01
CA HIS A 237 18.17 7.17 4.60
C HIS A 237 17.01 6.42 5.26
N LEU A 238 16.48 5.40 4.59
CA LEU A 238 15.38 4.58 5.10
C LEU A 238 15.85 3.36 5.93
N ASP A 239 17.16 3.21 6.13
CA ASP A 239 17.76 2.12 6.92
C ASP A 239 17.28 0.72 6.51
N LEU A 240 17.32 0.46 5.20
CA LEU A 240 16.70 -0.73 4.58
C LEU A 240 17.54 -2.01 4.71
N ASN A 241 18.81 -1.94 5.08
CA ASN A 241 19.68 -3.12 5.17
C ASN A 241 19.45 -3.92 6.46
N LYS A 242 18.19 -4.33 6.69
CA LYS A 242 17.69 -4.99 7.90
C LYS A 242 16.68 -6.09 7.55
N PRO A 243 16.49 -7.12 8.40
CA PRO A 243 15.52 -8.20 8.17
C PRO A 243 14.07 -7.78 8.51
N ILE A 244 13.55 -6.74 7.85
CA ILE A 244 12.24 -6.13 8.17
C ILE A 244 11.13 -6.45 7.15
N TYR A 245 11.36 -7.38 6.22
CA TYR A 245 10.56 -7.50 5.00
C TYR A 245 9.44 -8.54 5.01
N GLU A 246 9.52 -9.59 5.85
CA GLU A 246 8.51 -10.66 5.83
C GLU A 246 7.12 -10.10 6.13
N ARG A 247 7.03 -9.19 7.10
CA ARG A 247 5.78 -8.54 7.50
C ARG A 247 5.15 -7.68 6.40
N THR A 248 5.89 -7.30 5.36
CA THR A 248 5.36 -6.48 4.25
C THR A 248 4.66 -7.34 3.21
N ALA A 249 4.91 -8.65 3.16
CA ALA A 249 4.45 -9.54 2.09
C ALA A 249 2.94 -9.86 2.13
N ALA A 250 2.22 -9.32 3.12
CA ALA A 250 0.77 -9.39 3.24
C ALA A 250 0.23 -8.08 3.83
N TYR A 251 -1.02 -7.76 3.49
CA TYR A 251 -1.75 -6.57 3.97
C TYR A 251 -1.11 -5.24 3.58
N GLY A 252 -0.44 -5.22 2.43
CA GLY A 252 0.17 -4.02 1.86
C GLY A 252 1.53 -3.66 2.44
N HIS A 253 2.34 -3.05 1.59
CA HIS A 253 3.63 -2.48 1.95
C HIS A 253 3.51 -1.06 2.53
N PHE A 254 2.37 -0.40 2.31
CA PHE A 254 2.14 1.01 2.62
C PHE A 254 0.95 1.21 3.56
N GLY A 255 0.88 2.37 4.21
CA GLY A 255 -0.21 2.70 5.14
C GLY A 255 -0.11 2.06 6.51
N ARG A 256 1.09 1.63 6.91
CA ARG A 256 1.33 0.92 8.17
C ARG A 256 2.30 1.72 9.03
N ALA A 257 2.05 1.78 10.34
CA ALA A 257 2.87 2.58 11.23
C ALA A 257 4.35 2.12 11.19
N PRO A 258 5.31 3.06 11.22
CA PRO A 258 6.72 2.72 11.38
C PRO A 258 6.98 1.97 12.69
N ASP A 259 7.73 0.88 12.61
CA ASP A 259 8.13 0.05 13.74
C ASP A 259 9.48 0.50 14.32
N ALA A 260 9.71 0.22 15.60
CA ALA A 260 10.95 0.59 16.30
C ALA A 260 12.21 -0.09 15.73
N ASP A 261 12.07 -1.25 15.10
CA ASP A 261 13.18 -1.98 14.46
C ASP A 261 13.53 -1.46 13.05
N GLY A 262 12.78 -0.47 12.56
CA GLY A 262 12.93 0.09 11.22
C GLY A 262 11.92 -0.44 10.20
N GLY A 263 11.03 -1.36 10.59
CA GLY A 263 9.89 -1.75 9.77
C GLY A 263 9.09 -0.54 9.30
N PHE A 264 8.71 -0.50 8.02
CA PHE A 264 7.94 0.61 7.44
C PHE A 264 8.57 1.99 7.65
N SER A 265 9.90 2.12 7.66
CA SER A 265 10.58 3.42 7.79
C SER A 265 10.13 4.46 6.76
N TRP A 266 9.69 4.01 5.57
CA TRP A 266 9.11 4.83 4.51
C TRP A 266 7.70 5.38 4.80
N GLU A 267 7.11 5.04 5.94
CA GLU A 267 5.82 5.57 6.39
C GLU A 267 5.97 6.73 7.38
N LYS A 268 7.19 7.15 7.72
CA LYS A 268 7.45 8.35 8.51
C LYS A 268 7.12 9.62 7.72
N THR A 269 6.83 10.70 8.43
CA THR A 269 6.52 12.03 7.89
C THR A 269 7.53 13.11 8.35
N ASP A 270 8.78 12.70 8.57
CA ASP A 270 9.89 13.50 9.10
C ASP A 270 10.63 14.36 8.06
N LEU A 271 10.28 14.28 6.77
CA LEU A 271 10.71 15.22 5.73
C LEU A 271 9.72 16.36 5.47
N ALA A 272 8.53 16.34 6.07
CA ALA A 272 7.47 17.30 5.78
C ALA A 272 7.94 18.77 5.96
N GLU A 273 8.57 19.08 7.09
CA GLU A 273 9.09 20.43 7.37
C GLU A 273 10.26 20.80 6.43
N ALA A 274 11.15 19.85 6.15
CA ALA A 274 12.29 20.08 5.25
C ALA A 274 11.83 20.36 3.81
N LEU A 275 10.80 19.65 3.33
CA LEU A 275 10.17 19.90 2.03
C LEU A 275 9.53 21.28 1.96
N ALA A 276 8.72 21.64 2.96
CA ALA A 276 8.06 22.95 3.02
C ALA A 276 9.07 24.11 3.02
N LYS A 277 10.24 23.94 3.65
CA LYS A 277 11.33 24.93 3.65
C LYS A 277 12.11 25.00 2.32
N ALA A 278 12.08 23.94 1.52
CA ALA A 278 12.87 23.80 0.31
C ALA A 278 12.15 24.30 -0.96
N ILE A 279 10.86 24.59 -0.82
CA ILE A 279 9.94 25.23 -1.78
C ILE A 279 9.97 26.73 -1.53
#